data_AF-A0A084AQL3-F1
#
_entry.id   AF-A0A084AQL3-F1
#
_cell.length_a   1.000
_cell.length_b   1.000
_cell.length_c   1.000
_cell.angle_alpha   90.00
_cell.angle_beta   90.00
_cell.angle_gamma   90.00
#
_symmetry.space_group_name_H-M   'P 1'
#
loop_
_entity.id
_entity.type
_entity.pdbx_description
1 polymer ?
#
loop_
_entity_poly.entity_id
_entity_poly.type
_entity_poly.pdbx_seq_one_letter_code
_entity_poly.pdbx_strand_id
1 'polypeptide(L)'
;MPTLIQGAPLHIFQDIIDQTVRIVHVLGDNDIPNADVRPDNFMVSRNENNGATSDDYRVFMIDFGQSRLRRADEQDHEWGRAKWRQDEEGAVGLVMQHRLRKSGIRVDFQPSMRYLEFSETEVDDEGC
;
A
#
# COMPACT_ATOMS: atom_id res chain seq x y z
N MET A 1 -24.22 -14.96 6.91
CA MET A 1 -23.25 -13.89 7.24
C MET A 1 -23.90 -12.57 6.87
N PRO A 2 -24.18 -11.63 7.79
CA PRO A 2 -24.88 -10.41 7.44
C PRO A 2 -23.97 -9.46 6.66
N THR A 3 -24.49 -8.95 5.56
CA THR A 3 -23.86 -8.10 4.55
C THR A 3 -23.71 -6.67 5.06
N LEU A 4 -22.62 -6.36 5.78
CA LEU A 4 -22.29 -4.98 6.21
C LEU A 4 -21.97 -4.02 5.05
N ILE A 5 -21.91 -4.54 3.82
CA ILE A 5 -21.49 -3.79 2.62
C ILE A 5 -22.65 -2.98 2.01
N GLN A 6 -23.90 -3.25 2.40
CA GLN A 6 -25.08 -2.68 1.76
C GLN A 6 -25.41 -1.30 2.36
N GLY A 7 -24.67 -0.26 1.95
CA GLY A 7 -25.01 1.14 2.26
C GLY A 7 -23.85 2.12 2.41
N ALA A 8 -22.60 1.66 2.47
CA ALA A 8 -21.45 2.58 2.51
C ALA A 8 -21.25 3.22 1.12
N PRO A 9 -21.21 4.56 1.01
CA PRO A 9 -20.98 5.20 -0.27
C PRO A 9 -19.58 4.85 -0.83
N LEU A 10 -19.51 4.63 -2.14
CA LEU A 10 -18.32 4.07 -2.82
C LEU A 10 -17.03 4.86 -2.58
N HIS A 11 -17.14 6.19 -2.40
CA HIS A 11 -15.99 7.06 -2.16
C HIS A 11 -15.20 6.66 -0.89
N ILE A 12 -15.87 6.13 0.14
CA ILE A 12 -15.21 5.69 1.38
C ILE A 12 -14.16 4.61 1.09
N PHE A 13 -14.48 3.66 0.20
CA PHE A 13 -13.55 2.59 -0.13
C PHE A 13 -12.37 3.08 -0.96
N GLN A 14 -12.60 4.07 -1.83
CA GLN A 14 -11.53 4.73 -2.56
C GLN A 14 -10.61 5.46 -1.58
N ASP A 15 -11.16 6.27 -0.69
CA ASP A 15 -10.41 7.04 0.31
C ASP A 15 -9.57 6.13 1.22
N ILE A 16 -10.10 4.97 1.61
CA ILE A 16 -9.36 3.97 2.41
C ILE A 16 -8.15 3.42 1.63
N ILE A 17 -8.32 3.08 0.35
CA ILE A 17 -7.21 2.58 -0.48
C ILE A 17 -6.16 3.67 -0.67
N ASP A 18 -6.59 4.89 -0.98
CA ASP A 18 -5.69 6.02 -1.22
C ASP A 18 -4.88 6.35 0.05
N GLN A 19 -5.51 6.30 1.23
CA GLN A 19 -4.81 6.44 2.52
C GLN A 19 -3.82 5.29 2.76
N THR A 20 -4.19 4.05 2.44
CA THR A 20 -3.33 2.87 2.61
C THR A 20 -2.06 3.00 1.77
N VAL A 21 -2.21 3.34 0.48
CA VAL A 21 -1.09 3.58 -0.45
C VAL A 21 -0.24 4.75 0.01
N ARG A 22 -0.87 5.83 0.51
CA ARG A 22 -0.14 6.97 1.06
C ARG A 22 0.73 6.59 2.26
N ILE A 23 0.25 5.71 3.15
CA ILE A 23 1.08 5.24 4.28
C ILE A 23 2.31 4.49 3.76
N VAL A 24 2.15 3.61 2.77
CA VAL A 24 3.27 2.92 2.11
C VAL A 24 4.27 3.91 1.51
N HIS A 25 3.79 4.97 0.85
CA HIS A 25 4.65 6.05 0.35
C HIS A 25 5.41 6.75 1.45
N VAL A 26 4.74 7.11 2.55
CA VAL A 26 5.38 7.77 3.70
C VAL A 26 6.50 6.90 4.28
N LEU A 27 6.31 5.58 4.39
CA LEU A 27 7.39 4.68 4.83
C LEU A 27 8.55 4.65 3.84
N GLY A 28 8.25 4.56 2.54
CA GLY A 28 9.26 4.65 1.49
C GLY A 28 10.06 5.95 1.50
N ASP A 29 9.38 7.09 1.69
CA ASP A 29 9.98 8.43 1.73
C ASP A 29 10.82 8.67 2.99
N ASN A 30 10.65 7.84 4.03
CA ASN A 30 11.42 7.88 5.28
C ASN A 30 12.44 6.74 5.38
N ASP A 31 12.80 6.09 4.27
CA ASP A 31 13.79 5.02 4.23
C ASP A 31 13.44 3.81 5.12
N ILE A 32 12.14 3.47 5.19
CA ILE A 32 11.59 2.34 5.95
C ILE A 32 10.92 1.35 4.98
N PRO A 33 11.59 0.29 4.51
CA PRO A 33 10.89 -0.75 3.75
C PRO A 33 10.22 -1.69 4.75
N ASN A 34 9.06 -2.22 4.38
CA ASN A 34 8.37 -3.24 5.17
C ASN A 34 8.14 -4.49 4.33
N ALA A 35 8.75 -5.60 4.74
CA ALA A 35 8.62 -6.86 4.03
C ALA A 35 7.25 -7.54 4.23
N ASP A 36 6.43 -7.04 5.15
CA ASP A 36 5.10 -7.57 5.47
C ASP A 36 3.95 -6.58 5.22
N VAL A 37 4.02 -5.85 4.09
CA VAL A 37 2.89 -5.01 3.64
C VAL A 37 1.77 -5.89 3.10
N ARG A 38 0.65 -5.97 3.83
CA ARG A 38 -0.56 -6.71 3.45
C ARG A 38 -1.80 -5.99 3.98
N PRO A 39 -2.98 -6.11 3.35
CA PRO A 39 -4.19 -5.40 3.82
C PRO A 39 -4.59 -5.74 5.26
N ASP A 40 -4.28 -6.96 5.71
CA ASP A 40 -4.58 -7.47 7.05
C ASP A 40 -3.76 -6.75 8.15
N ASN A 41 -2.67 -6.07 7.76
CA ASN A 41 -1.84 -5.22 8.62
C ASN A 41 -2.28 -3.75 8.61
N PHE A 42 -3.53 -3.46 8.20
CA PHE A 42 -4.11 -2.13 8.28
C PHE A 42 -5.41 -2.15 9.09
N MET A 43 -5.58 -1.14 9.93
CA MET A 43 -6.77 -0.91 10.72
C MET A 43 -7.51 0.32 10.20
N VAL A 44 -8.83 0.19 10.01
CA VAL A 44 -9.71 1.30 9.64
C VAL A 44 -10.53 1.68 10.85
N SER A 45 -10.44 2.93 11.27
CA SER A 45 -11.24 3.48 12.37
C SER A 45 -12.09 4.64 11.90
N ARG A 46 -13.32 4.73 12.41
CA ARG A 46 -14.15 5.92 12.22
C ARG A 46 -13.50 7.11 12.93
N ASN A 47 -13.54 8.28 12.30
CA ASN A 47 -13.09 9.51 12.94
C ASN A 47 -14.22 10.07 13.83
N GLU A 48 -14.13 9.86 15.14
CA GLU A 48 -15.15 10.33 16.09
C GLU A 48 -14.92 11.78 16.56
N ASN A 49 -13.86 12.44 16.10
CA ASN A 49 -13.50 13.78 16.58
C ASN A 49 -14.20 14.89 15.75
N ASN A 50 -15.04 15.67 16.42
CA ASN A 50 -15.57 16.99 16.02
C ASN A 50 -16.55 17.06 14.83
N GLY A 51 -17.68 16.35 14.91
CA GLY A 51 -18.81 16.58 13.99
C GLY A 51 -18.54 16.13 12.55
N ALA A 52 -17.55 15.26 12.36
CA ALA A 52 -17.29 14.61 11.09
C ALA A 52 -18.56 13.89 10.60
N THR A 53 -18.81 13.97 9.30
CA THR A 53 -19.89 13.23 8.64
C THR A 53 -19.72 11.73 8.89
N SER A 54 -20.79 10.95 8.74
CA SER A 54 -20.79 9.50 8.98
C SER A 54 -19.78 8.68 8.16
N ASP A 55 -19.03 9.34 7.29
CA ASP A 55 -18.26 8.77 6.19
C ASP A 55 -16.75 9.07 6.32
N ASP A 56 -16.32 9.70 7.43
CA ASP A 56 -14.89 9.95 7.69
C ASP A 56 -14.22 8.77 8.40
N TYR A 57 -13.29 8.13 7.71
CA TYR A 57 -12.50 7.00 8.19
C TYR A 57 -11.01 7.30 8.08
N ARG A 58 -10.27 6.92 9.11
CA ARG A 58 -8.80 6.96 9.14
C ARG A 58 -8.23 5.57 9.05
N VAL A 59 -7.18 5.44 8.25
CA VAL A 59 -6.41 4.20 8.12
C VAL A 59 -5.12 4.30 8.95
N PHE A 60 -4.80 3.23 9.67
CA PHE A 60 -3.55 3.06 10.38
C PHE A 60 -2.88 1.78 9.90
N MET A 61 -1.59 1.84 9.60
CA MET A 61 -0.81 0.60 9.48
C MET A 61 -0.48 0.09 10.88
N ILE A 62 -0.69 -1.19 11.07
CA ILE A 62 -0.27 -1.94 12.24
C ILE A 62 0.79 -2.94 11.80
N ASP A 63 1.59 -3.42 12.75
CA ASP A 63 2.69 -4.35 12.50
C ASP A 63 3.85 -3.79 11.64
N PHE A 64 4.88 -3.36 12.36
CA PHE A 64 6.17 -2.93 11.81
C PHE A 64 7.28 -3.95 12.14
N GLY A 65 6.92 -5.18 12.54
CA GLY A 65 7.87 -6.19 12.98
C GLY A 65 8.84 -6.67 11.89
N GLN A 66 8.46 -6.50 10.62
CA GLN A 66 9.28 -6.78 9.43
C GLN A 66 9.73 -5.49 8.72
N SER A 67 9.60 -4.34 9.38
CA SER A 67 10.23 -3.10 8.93
C SER A 67 11.70 -3.07 9.33
N ARG A 68 12.50 -2.40 8.52
CA ARG A 68 13.88 -2.02 8.87
C ARG A 68 14.13 -0.56 8.52
N LEU A 69 15.26 -0.02 8.96
CA LEU A 69 15.77 1.22 8.38
C LEU A 69 16.69 0.87 7.21
N ARG A 70 16.74 1.74 6.21
CA ARG A 70 17.81 1.71 5.22
C ARG A 70 19.17 1.80 5.92
N ARG A 71 20.12 0.99 5.49
CA ARG A 71 21.47 1.03 6.08
C ARG A 71 22.26 2.20 5.49
N ALA A 72 23.19 2.75 6.28
CA ALA A 72 24.03 3.86 5.81
C ALA A 72 24.92 3.51 4.61
N ASP A 73 25.23 2.21 4.44
CA ASP A 73 26.02 1.66 3.35
C ASP A 73 25.18 1.07 2.21
N GLU A 74 23.84 1.07 2.33
CA GLU A 74 22.94 0.52 1.31
C GLU A 74 22.79 1.52 0.15
N GLN A 75 23.24 1.10 -1.03
CA GLN A 75 23.24 1.94 -2.23
C GLN A 75 21.81 2.17 -2.76
N ASP A 76 21.59 3.31 -3.45
CA ASP A 76 20.26 3.66 -3.99
C ASP A 76 19.70 2.56 -4.90
N HIS A 77 20.55 1.90 -5.68
CA HIS A 77 20.15 0.80 -6.55
C HIS A 77 19.79 -0.48 -5.79
N GLU A 78 20.43 -0.78 -4.67
CA GLU A 78 20.06 -1.91 -3.81
C GLU A 78 18.73 -1.64 -3.10
N TRP A 79 18.60 -0.43 -2.57
CA TRP A 79 17.39 0.07 -1.95
C TRP A 79 16.19 0.07 -2.91
N GLY A 80 16.35 0.70 -4.07
CA GLY A 80 15.31 0.79 -5.10
C GLY A 80 14.88 -0.58 -5.61
N ARG A 81 15.83 -1.51 -5.78
CA ARG A 81 15.52 -2.92 -6.12
C ARG A 81 14.76 -3.62 -5.01
N ALA A 82 15.11 -3.39 -3.75
CA ALA A 82 14.36 -3.93 -2.62
C ALA A 82 12.91 -3.43 -2.62
N LYS A 83 12.70 -2.12 -2.86
CA LYS A 83 11.36 -1.52 -2.98
C LYS A 83 10.58 -2.06 -4.18
N TRP A 84 11.23 -2.20 -5.34
CA TRP A 84 10.63 -2.77 -6.54
C TRP A 84 10.21 -4.23 -6.33
N ARG A 85 11.11 -5.08 -5.83
CA ARG A 85 10.86 -6.51 -5.61
C ARG A 85 9.78 -6.76 -4.55
N GLN A 86 9.72 -5.93 -3.52
CA GLN A 86 8.70 -6.07 -2.49
C GLN A 86 7.30 -5.70 -2.99
N ASP A 87 7.21 -4.78 -3.96
CA ASP A 87 5.95 -4.24 -4.51
C ASP A 87 4.90 -3.96 -3.42
N GLU A 88 5.30 -3.14 -2.44
CA GLU A 88 4.44 -2.79 -1.30
C GLU A 88 3.11 -2.18 -1.75
N GLU A 89 3.11 -1.36 -2.80
CA GLU A 89 1.90 -0.77 -3.36
C GLU A 89 0.97 -1.83 -3.96
N GLY A 90 1.48 -2.75 -4.76
CA GLY A 90 0.69 -3.85 -5.31
C GLY A 90 0.14 -4.75 -4.20
N ALA A 91 0.95 -5.03 -3.18
CA ALA A 91 0.58 -5.88 -2.05
C ALA A 91 -0.64 -5.35 -1.27
N VAL A 92 -0.88 -4.04 -1.25
CA VAL A 92 -2.10 -3.45 -0.68
C VAL A 92 -3.11 -2.99 -1.72
N GLY A 93 -2.75 -2.08 -2.62
CA GLY A 93 -3.68 -1.43 -3.53
C GLY A 93 -4.35 -2.39 -4.50
N LEU A 94 -3.56 -3.25 -5.16
CA LEU A 94 -4.09 -4.24 -6.10
C LEU A 94 -4.87 -5.33 -5.38
N VAL A 95 -4.37 -5.79 -4.23
CA VAL A 95 -5.04 -6.82 -3.43
C VAL A 95 -6.38 -6.32 -2.88
N MET A 96 -6.43 -5.09 -2.35
CA MET A 96 -7.66 -4.47 -1.85
C MET A 96 -8.66 -4.24 -2.99
N GLN A 97 -8.22 -3.68 -4.12
CA GLN A 97 -9.07 -3.54 -5.31
C GLN A 97 -9.67 -4.89 -5.73
N HIS A 98 -8.86 -5.95 -5.77
CA HIS A 98 -9.33 -7.29 -6.12
C HIS A 98 -10.34 -7.85 -5.10
N ARG A 99 -10.06 -7.71 -3.80
CA ARG A 99 -10.96 -8.15 -2.71
C ARG A 99 -12.29 -7.41 -2.75
N LEU A 100 -12.28 -6.09 -2.97
CA LEU A 100 -13.48 -5.26 -3.09
C LEU A 100 -14.30 -5.57 -4.34
N ARG A 101 -13.63 -5.82 -5.47
CA ARG A 101 -14.28 -6.21 -6.72
C ARG A 101 -15.07 -7.51 -6.57
N LYS A 102 -14.54 -8.48 -5.81
CA LYS A 102 -15.25 -9.73 -5.49
C LYS A 102 -16.53 -9.48 -4.67
N SER A 103 -16.58 -8.39 -3.91
CA SER A 103 -17.75 -7.95 -3.15
C SER A 103 -18.67 -6.98 -3.92
N GLY A 104 -18.41 -6.74 -5.21
CA GLY A 104 -19.21 -5.86 -6.06
C GLY A 104 -18.86 -4.37 -5.97
N ILE A 105 -17.83 -3.99 -5.21
CA ILE A 105 -17.35 -2.62 -5.11
C ILE A 105 -16.24 -2.39 -6.14
N ARG A 106 -16.33 -1.30 -6.90
CA ARG A 106 -15.28 -0.88 -7.85
C ARG A 106 -14.55 0.34 -7.29
N VAL A 107 -13.24 0.29 -7.37
CA VAL A 107 -12.28 1.32 -6.94
C VAL A 107 -11.18 1.39 -7.99
N ASP A 108 -10.64 2.58 -8.18
CA ASP A 108 -9.62 2.86 -9.16
C ASP A 108 -8.27 2.93 -8.43
N PHE A 109 -7.49 1.86 -8.54
CA PHE A 109 -6.11 1.82 -8.08
C PHE A 109 -5.18 1.81 -9.30
N GLN A 110 -4.20 2.71 -9.30
CA GLN A 110 -3.10 2.73 -10.26
C GLN A 110 -1.78 2.73 -9.48
N PRO A 111 -0.88 1.75 -9.71
CA PRO A 111 0.44 1.77 -9.10
C PRO A 111 1.21 3.00 -9.56
N SER A 112 1.97 3.60 -8.66
CA SER A 112 2.72 4.84 -8.93
C SER A 112 3.90 4.63 -9.88
N MET A 113 4.36 3.38 -10.02
CA MET A 113 5.55 3.00 -10.79
C MET A 113 6.84 3.70 -10.32
N ARG A 114 6.87 4.25 -9.09
CA ARG A 114 7.99 5.03 -8.55
C ARG A 114 9.34 4.31 -8.54
N TYR A 115 9.34 2.98 -8.53
CA TYR A 115 10.55 2.16 -8.50
C TYR A 115 10.82 1.42 -9.83
N LEU A 116 10.12 1.78 -10.92
CA LEU A 116 10.26 1.12 -12.21
C LEU A 116 11.70 1.20 -12.77
N GLU A 117 12.43 2.28 -12.52
CA GLU A 117 13.82 2.42 -12.96
C GLU A 117 14.77 1.37 -12.33
N PHE A 118 14.36 0.78 -11.21
CA PHE A 118 15.09 -0.28 -10.51
C PHE A 118 14.57 -1.68 -10.87
N SER A 119 13.67 -1.78 -11.85
CA SER A 119 13.24 -3.08 -12.37
C SER A 119 14.42 -3.84 -12.96
N GLU A 120 14.37 -5.16 -12.88
CA GLU A 120 15.33 -6.00 -13.60
C GLU A 120 15.09 -5.82 -15.09
N THR A 121 15.82 -4.90 -15.71
CA THR A 121 16.03 -4.94 -17.15
C THR A 121 16.76 -6.24 -17.45
N GLU A 122 16.23 -7.06 -18.35
CA GLU A 122 17.05 -8.08 -19.02
C GLU A 122 18.14 -7.33 -19.78
N VAL A 123 19.25 -7.07 -19.10
CA VAL A 123 20.53 -6.87 -19.76
C VAL A 123 21.13 -8.25 -19.73
N ASP A 124 21.12 -8.86 -20.92
CA ASP A 124 21.67 -10.17 -21.20
C ASP A 124 22.98 -10.39 -20.45
N ASP A 125 23.07 -11.58 -19.88
CA ASP A 125 24.29 -12.22 -19.37
C ASP A 125 25.23 -12.54 -20.56
N GLU A 126 25.52 -11.55 -21.41
CA GLU A 126 26.50 -11.62 -22.49
C GLU A 126 27.63 -10.63 -22.23
N GLY A 127 28.76 -11.12 -21.68
CA GLY A 127 29.97 -10.30 -21.66
C GLY A 127 31.21 -10.80 -20.92
N CYS A 128 31.68 -12.02 -21.25
CA CYS A 128 33.06 -12.54 -21.10
C CYS A 128 33.69 -12.73 -19.70
#